data_AF-A0A258BEF8-F1
#
_entry.id   AF-A0A258BEF8-F1
#
_cell.length_a   1.000
_cell.length_b   1.000
_cell.length_c   1.000
_cell.angle_alpha   90.00
_cell.angle_beta   90.00
_cell.angle_gamma   90.00
#
_symmetry.space_group_name_H-M   'P 1'
#
loop_
_entity.id
_entity.type
_entity.pdbx_description
1 polymer ?
#
loop_
_entity_poly.entity_id
_entity_poly.type
_entity_poly.pdbx_seq_one_letter_code
_entity_poly.pdbx_strand_id
1 'polypeptide(L)' 'MVSMPGTMSEKFLFTVREDAVAQKINANLGKKVSLTYDQHIGLPTTCFGDTEYFVSDITVLED' A
#
# COMPACT_ATOMS: atom_id res chain seq x y z
N MET A 1 -8.95 2.74 12.54
CA MET A 1 -10.14 2.26 11.84
C MET A 1 -10.93 1.42 12.83
N VAL A 2 -12.17 1.78 13.11
CA VAL A 2 -13.07 0.95 13.93
C VAL A 2 -13.70 -0.09 13.02
N SER A 3 -13.46 -1.37 13.29
CA SER A 3 -14.11 -2.46 12.56
C SER A 3 -15.54 -2.54 13.06
N MET A 4 -16.52 -2.03 12.29
CA MET A 4 -17.92 -2.27 12.58
C MET A 4 -18.23 -3.75 12.27
N PRO A 5 -18.84 -4.49 13.20
CA PRO A 5 -19.27 -5.86 12.93
C PRO A 5 -20.17 -5.90 11.69
N GLY A 6 -19.79 -6.68 10.68
CA GLY A 6 -20.53 -6.80 9.43
C GLY A 6 -20.01 -5.94 8.26
N THR A 7 -19.08 -5.02 8.48
CA THR A 7 -18.37 -4.34 7.38
C THR A 7 -17.03 -5.02 7.12
N MET A 8 -16.89 -5.65 5.96
CA MET A 8 -15.60 -6.15 5.50
C MET A 8 -14.65 -4.97 5.35
N SER A 9 -13.52 -4.99 6.05
CA SER A 9 -12.52 -3.93 5.93
C SER A 9 -12.08 -3.85 4.47
N GLU A 10 -12.18 -2.66 3.88
CA GLU A 10 -11.85 -2.46 2.47
C GLU A 10 -10.37 -2.76 2.24
N LYS A 11 -10.07 -3.57 1.22
CA LYS A 11 -8.70 -3.84 0.80
C LYS A 11 -8.27 -2.76 -0.17
N PHE A 12 -7.25 -2.00 0.21
CA PHE A 12 -6.60 -1.07 -0.69
C PHE A 12 -5.51 -1.81 -1.47
N LEU A 13 -5.71 -1.97 -2.79
CA LEU A 13 -4.73 -2.60 -3.69
C LEU A 13 -3.74 -1.56 -4.17
N PHE A 14 -2.45 -1.88 -4.12
CA PHE A 14 -1.37 -0.98 -4.50
C PHE A 14 -0.26 -1.73 -5.22
N THR A 15 0.52 -1.00 -6.00
CA THR A 15 1.70 -1.49 -6.70
C THR A 15 2.96 -0.99 -6.00
N VAL A 16 3.97 -1.85 -5.87
CA VAL A 16 5.31 -1.49 -5.41
C VAL A 16 6.29 -1.81 -6.54
N ARG A 17 7.04 -0.81 -7.00
CA ARG A 17 8.05 -1.01 -8.07
C ARG A 17 9.48 -1.14 -7.53
N GLU A 18 9.74 -0.54 -6.37
CA GLU A 18 11.07 -0.54 -5.77
C GLU A 18 11.25 -1.69 -4.78
N ASP A 19 12.23 -2.56 -5.03
CA ASP A 19 12.52 -3.70 -4.17
C ASP A 19 12.86 -3.27 -2.74
N ALA A 20 13.50 -2.12 -2.55
CA ALA A 20 13.82 -1.57 -1.24
C ALA A 20 12.55 -1.25 -0.42
N VAL A 21 11.50 -0.73 -1.07
CA VAL A 21 10.21 -0.45 -0.44
C VAL A 21 9.49 -1.76 -0.12
N ALA A 22 9.52 -2.73 -1.04
CA ALA A 22 8.96 -4.06 -0.80
C ALA A 22 9.62 -4.75 0.41
N GLN A 23 10.94 -4.65 0.55
CA GLN A 23 11.68 -5.17 1.70
C GLN A 23 11.29 -4.46 3.00
N LYS A 24 11.15 -3.12 2.99
CA LYS A 24 10.66 -2.36 4.16
C LYS A 24 9.27 -2.84 4.59
N ILE A 25 8.34 -3.04 3.63
CA ILE A 25 6.99 -3.55 3.91
C ILE A 25 7.07 -4.92 4.55
N ASN A 26 7.82 -5.84 3.93
CA ASN A 26 7.98 -7.21 4.41
C ASN A 26 8.60 -7.26 5.82
N ALA A 27 9.56 -6.39 6.12
CA ALA A 27 10.19 -6.29 7.43
C ALA A 27 9.24 -5.76 8.54
N ASN A 28 8.16 -5.06 8.16
CA ASN A 28 7.20 -4.46 9.09
C ASN A 28 5.81 -5.10 9.02
N LEU A 29 5.70 -6.30 8.43
CA LEU A 29 4.45 -7.07 8.44
C LEU A 29 3.96 -7.30 9.88
N GLY A 30 2.65 -7.15 10.07
CA GLY A 30 1.99 -7.29 11.38
C GLY A 30 2.03 -6.03 12.25
N LYS A 31 2.78 -4.98 11.86
CA LYS A 31 2.71 -3.67 12.50
C LYS A 31 1.68 -2.78 11.82
N LYS A 32 1.21 -1.78 12.56
CA LYS A 32 0.42 -0.69 12.01
C LYS A 32 1.34 0.25 11.25
N VAL A 33 1.08 0.46 9.97
CA VAL A 33 1.91 1.28 9.08
C VAL A 33 1.06 2.30 8.34
N SER A 34 1.64 3.44 8.02
CA SER A 34 1.13 4.41 7.06
C SER A 34 1.88 4.21 5.74
N LEU A 35 1.14 4.18 4.63
CA LEU A 35 1.70 4.07 3.28
C LEU A 35 1.69 5.45 2.62
N THR A 36 2.82 5.87 2.07
CA THR A 36 2.91 7.03 1.17
C THR A 36 2.85 6.51 -0.25
N TYR A 37 1.91 7.02 -1.04
CA TYR A 37 1.73 6.60 -2.42
C TYR A 37 1.47 7.76 -3.36
N ASP A 38 1.87 7.57 -4.61
CA ASP A 38 1.59 8.45 -5.73
C ASP A 38 0.52 7.81 -6.62
N GLN A 39 -0.51 8.59 -6.96
CA GLN A 39 -1.56 8.14 -7.88
C GLN A 39 -1.30 8.64 -9.29
N HIS A 40 -1.31 7.73 -10.26
CA HIS A 40 -1.13 8.05 -11.68
C HIS A 40 -2.40 7.70 -12.47
N ILE A 41 -3.31 8.67 -12.55
CA ILE A 41 -4.60 8.51 -13.21
C ILE A 41 -4.41 8.30 -14.72
N GLY A 42 -5.06 7.27 -15.27
CA GLY A 42 -5.04 6.98 -16.70
C GLY A 42 -3.78 6.23 -17.17
N LEU A 43 -2.95 5.74 -16.25
CA LEU A 43 -1.80 4.92 -16.58
C LEU A 43 -2.25 3.53 -17.09
N PRO A 44 -1.73 3.04 -18.23
CA PRO A 44 -1.99 1.67 -18.66
C PRO A 44 -1.39 0.68 -17.66
N THR A 45 -2.23 0.06 -16.82
CA THR A 45 -1.81 -0.89 -15.77
C THR A 45 -1.16 -2.17 -16.35
N THR A 46 -1.36 -2.45 -17.63
CA THR A 46 -0.79 -3.64 -18.28
C THR A 46 0.73 -3.59 -18.51
N CYS A 47 1.38 -2.43 -18.37
CA CYS A 47 2.82 -2.28 -18.59
C CYS A 47 3.58 -1.81 -17.34
N PHE A 48 2.93 -1.00 -16.48
CA PHE A 48 3.63 -0.25 -15.43
C PHE A 48 3.35 -0.75 -14.02
N GLY A 49 2.25 -1.45 -13.78
CA GLY A 49 1.83 -1.88 -12.45
C GLY A 49 0.39 -2.33 -12.41
N ASP A 50 0.04 -3.20 -11.48
CA ASP A 50 -1.31 -3.79 -11.40
C ASP A 50 -2.40 -2.77 -11.03
N THR A 51 -2.01 -1.63 -10.43
CA THR A 51 -2.90 -0.55 -10.01
C THR A 51 -2.35 0.83 -10.39
N GLU A 52 -3.18 1.86 -10.26
CA GLU A 52 -2.79 3.27 -10.43
C GLU A 52 -2.10 3.88 -9.19
N TYR A 53 -1.99 3.11 -8.10
CA TYR A 53 -1.44 3.56 -6.81
C TYR A 53 -0.06 2.96 -6.61
N PHE A 54 0.97 3.80 -6.64
CA PHE A 54 2.36 3.39 -6.51
C PHE A 54 2.89 3.79 -5.15
N VAL A 55 3.18 2.83 -4.29
CA VAL A 55 3.73 3.10 -2.96
C VAL A 55 5.20 3.46 -3.09
N SER A 56 5.56 4.63 -2.57
CA SER A 56 6.92 5.18 -2.60
C SER A 56 7.65 5.03 -1.26
N ASP A 57 6.93 5.02 -0.13
CA ASP A 57 7.55 4.75 1.18
C ASP A 57 6.54 4.27 2.23
N ILE A 58 7.04 3.77 3.35
CA ILE A 58 6.23 3.39 4.52
C ILE A 58 6.77 4.00 5.81
N THR A 59 5.84 4.34 6.71
CA THR A 59 6.16 4.79 8.07
C THR A 59 5.48 3.88 9.07
N VAL A 60 6.26 3.32 10.01
CA VAL A 60 5.71 2.54 11.11
C VAL A 60 5.04 3.50 12.09
N LEU A 61 3.78 3.23 12.41
CA LEU A 61 3.05 3.96 13.43
C LEU A 61 3.28 3.23 14.75
N GLU A 62 4.04 3.85 15.64
CA GLU A 62 4.13 3.43 17.05
C GLU A 62 2.86 3.95 17.76
N ASP A 63 2.17 3.08 18.49
CA ASP A 63 0.96 3.46 19.25
C ASP A 63 1.29 4.35 20.47
#